data_AF-A0AAU5NDL2-F1
#
_entry.id   AF-A0AAU5NDL2-F1
#
_cell.length_a   1.000
_cell.length_b   1.000
_cell.length_c   1.000
_cell.angle_alpha   90.00
_cell.angle_beta   90.00
_cell.angle_gamma   90.00
#
_symmetry.space_group_name_H-M   'P 1'
#
loop_
_entity.id
_entity.type
_entity.pdbx_description
1 polymer ?
#
loop_
_entity_poly.entity_id
_entity_poly.type
_entity_poly.pdbx_seq_one_letter_code
_entity_poly.pdbx_strand_id
1 'polypeptide(L)'
;MTATPSQRYSPSEPRARTRAPGDVLTLVALPLVLALALPAAFAGGGTRRWFGGRAEGQRAEAQAAKDAAATAFYELDSAQRDLRISIETIRAVDDTPAARRAVSDFEAVGRRIDEVSTQYIDAVDAHDLDRDDLEAAAASQARAQLTRAKDELVRVKRELDRFAEGLGPLLGKAETRLARLAPAVERARQALLGASDALDAVRESGLRADDLAARLAALAPELTKLNEGAGRHGVALTLERAERVSREAEAVRAEAGRLPERAAETDHRLVSLRTRAQALTTRSEQVEPILSELRRRFSAACWQDLQHVPDQAGEHVRQAEAKLKEAQAARDAQRWPDATSLLSTARALLNTTDEAVSAAGDRLARLNAVQKDPQAEIDRTRFAIRDAQRLAMAGRNTPDPRHARPLDDAVARLERAIGALEGRHPDYWHFLTETEAVRREAADVVARIREERGAGH
;
A
#
# COMPACT_ATOMS: atom_id res chain seq x y z
N MET A 1 -44.75 12.46 -43.13
CA MET A 1 -43.71 11.49 -43.54
C MET A 1 -43.46 10.58 -42.37
N THR A 2 -43.92 9.34 -42.53
CA THR A 2 -43.95 8.24 -41.56
C THR A 2 -42.56 7.61 -41.45
N ALA A 3 -42.03 7.51 -40.23
CA ALA A 3 -40.87 6.68 -39.93
C ALA A 3 -41.23 5.73 -38.78
N THR A 4 -41.42 4.49 -39.18
CA THR A 4 -41.62 3.25 -38.43
C THR A 4 -40.55 3.06 -37.34
N PRO A 5 -40.89 2.62 -36.12
CA PRO A 5 -39.91 2.11 -35.18
C PRO A 5 -39.57 0.65 -35.55
N SER A 6 -38.30 0.38 -35.80
CA SER A 6 -37.77 -0.96 -36.06
C SER A 6 -37.73 -1.78 -34.77
N GLN A 7 -38.08 -3.05 -34.94
CA GLN A 7 -38.27 -4.07 -33.95
C GLN A 7 -37.05 -4.30 -33.05
N ARG A 8 -37.32 -4.58 -31.76
CA ARG A 8 -36.38 -5.21 -30.85
C ARG A 8 -36.19 -6.66 -31.30
N TYR A 9 -35.04 -6.93 -31.92
CA TYR A 9 -34.56 -8.29 -32.14
C TYR A 9 -33.94 -8.80 -30.84
N SER A 10 -34.64 -9.71 -30.16
CA SER A 10 -34.05 -10.63 -29.20
C SER A 10 -33.32 -11.74 -29.97
N PRO A 11 -32.03 -12.00 -29.69
CA PRO A 11 -31.47 -13.31 -29.88
C PRO A 11 -31.52 -14.06 -28.54
N SER A 12 -32.34 -15.12 -28.55
CA SER A 12 -32.00 -16.45 -28.03
C SER A 12 -31.28 -16.56 -26.68
N GLU A 13 -32.01 -17.14 -25.74
CA GLU A 13 -31.53 -17.86 -24.56
C GLU A 13 -30.13 -18.50 -24.71
N PRO A 14 -29.28 -18.39 -23.68
CA PRO A 14 -28.47 -19.49 -23.25
C PRO A 14 -29.23 -20.25 -22.16
N ARG A 15 -29.74 -21.42 -22.54
CA ARG A 15 -30.09 -22.53 -21.64
C ARG A 15 -29.12 -22.58 -20.46
N ALA A 16 -29.64 -22.49 -19.24
CA ALA A 16 -28.96 -22.95 -18.04
C ALA A 16 -28.75 -24.48 -18.16
N ARG A 17 -27.65 -24.86 -18.81
CA ARG A 17 -27.07 -26.20 -18.73
C ARG A 17 -26.03 -26.15 -17.62
N THR A 18 -26.48 -26.40 -16.40
CA THR A 18 -25.63 -26.94 -15.34
C THR A 18 -25.14 -28.31 -15.82
N ARG A 19 -23.94 -28.35 -16.39
CA ARG A 19 -23.20 -29.58 -16.63
C ARG A 19 -21.85 -29.44 -15.95
N ALA A 20 -21.78 -30.11 -14.80
CA ALA A 20 -20.64 -30.78 -14.19
C ALA A 20 -19.24 -30.18 -14.42
N PRO A 21 -18.51 -29.79 -13.35
CA PRO A 21 -17.12 -30.21 -13.28
C PRO A 21 -17.12 -31.74 -13.18
N GLY A 22 -16.51 -32.37 -14.19
CA GLY A 22 -16.17 -33.78 -14.15
C GLY A 22 -15.13 -34.01 -13.06
N ASP A 23 -15.57 -34.56 -11.95
CA ASP A 23 -14.73 -35.29 -11.02
C ASP A 23 -14.16 -36.51 -11.76
N VAL A 24 -12.95 -36.35 -12.27
CA VAL A 24 -12.08 -37.46 -12.68
C VAL A 24 -11.36 -37.93 -11.41
N LEU A 25 -12.06 -38.69 -10.59
CA LEU A 25 -11.48 -39.55 -9.55
C LEU A 25 -11.96 -40.97 -9.78
N THR A 26 -11.45 -41.55 -10.87
CA THR A 26 -11.31 -42.99 -11.07
C THR A 26 -10.06 -43.44 -10.33
N LEU A 27 -10.21 -44.23 -9.26
CA LEU A 27 -9.83 -45.66 -9.23
C LEU A 27 -9.64 -46.20 -7.79
N VAL A 28 -10.45 -47.22 -7.53
CA VAL A 28 -10.21 -48.37 -6.64
C VAL A 28 -10.20 -48.12 -5.13
N ALA A 29 -11.36 -48.40 -4.52
CA ALA A 29 -11.40 -49.11 -3.24
C ALA A 29 -12.48 -50.19 -3.34
N LEU A 30 -12.04 -51.43 -3.60
CA LEU A 30 -12.77 -52.69 -3.43
C LEU A 30 -12.13 -53.42 -2.22
N PRO A 31 -12.69 -54.51 -1.67
CA PRO A 31 -13.54 -54.48 -0.49
C PRO A 31 -13.05 -55.44 0.64
N LEU A 32 -13.82 -55.50 1.73
CA LEU A 32 -14.07 -56.68 2.59
C LEU A 32 -12.90 -57.64 2.90
N VAL A 33 -12.50 -57.72 4.17
CA VAL A 33 -11.98 -58.98 4.76
C VAL A 33 -12.90 -59.41 5.89
N LEU A 34 -13.73 -60.40 5.56
CA LEU A 34 -14.56 -61.17 6.46
C LEU A 34 -13.66 -62.15 7.23
N ALA A 35 -13.71 -62.12 8.56
CA ALA A 35 -13.12 -63.16 9.40
C ALA A 35 -13.99 -64.43 9.30
N LEU A 36 -13.45 -65.47 8.68
CA LEU A 36 -14.02 -66.83 8.65
C LEU A 36 -13.00 -67.79 9.27
N ALA A 37 -13.24 -68.11 10.53
CA ALA A 37 -12.69 -69.28 11.18
C ALA A 37 -13.59 -70.48 10.87
N LEU A 38 -13.05 -71.54 10.27
CA LEU A 38 -13.60 -72.90 10.36
C LEU A 38 -12.47 -73.95 10.23
N PRO A 39 -12.52 -75.06 10.98
CA PRO A 39 -11.51 -76.11 10.99
C PRO A 39 -11.83 -77.19 9.94
N ALA A 40 -10.83 -77.67 9.21
CA ALA A 40 -10.95 -78.87 8.40
C ALA A 40 -10.02 -79.95 8.95
N ALA A 41 -10.61 -80.89 9.68
CA ALA A 41 -10.03 -82.18 9.97
C ALA A 41 -10.12 -83.06 8.72
N PHE A 42 -8.99 -83.62 8.29
CA PHE A 42 -8.96 -84.90 7.58
C PHE A 42 -7.91 -85.78 8.24
N ALA A 43 -8.39 -86.88 8.81
CA ALA A 43 -7.59 -88.00 9.26
C ALA A 43 -7.55 -89.06 8.16
N GLY A 44 -6.38 -89.66 7.95
CA GLY A 44 -6.29 -91.01 7.36
C GLY A 44 -5.15 -91.23 6.37
N GLY A 45 -4.16 -92.04 6.79
CA GLY A 45 -3.57 -93.04 5.87
C GLY A 45 -2.06 -93.02 5.67
N GLY A 46 -1.33 -93.61 6.61
CA GLY A 46 -0.04 -94.30 6.51
C GLY A 46 0.82 -94.21 5.24
N THR A 47 2.10 -93.90 5.40
CA THR A 47 3.15 -94.89 5.69
C THR A 47 4.47 -94.19 6.02
N ARG A 48 5.30 -94.90 6.78
CA ARG A 48 6.57 -94.52 7.41
C ARG A 48 7.53 -93.72 6.50
N ARG A 49 7.97 -92.55 6.97
CA ARG A 49 9.33 -92.03 6.72
C ARG A 49 9.91 -91.42 7.99
N TRP A 50 10.33 -92.32 8.87
CA TRP A 50 11.09 -92.05 10.09
C TRP A 50 12.51 -91.61 9.64
N PHE A 51 12.93 -90.38 9.99
CA PHE A 51 14.22 -89.70 9.67
C PHE A 51 14.29 -88.78 8.43
N GLY A 52 13.37 -87.79 8.28
CA GLY A 52 13.52 -86.70 7.29
C GLY A 52 12.89 -85.32 7.63
N GLY A 53 11.88 -85.25 8.51
CA GLY A 53 11.01 -84.05 8.64
C GLY A 53 11.59 -82.79 9.30
N ARG A 54 12.82 -82.81 9.83
CA ARG A 54 13.41 -81.58 10.44
C ARG A 54 14.04 -80.67 9.39
N ALA A 55 14.61 -81.23 8.33
CA ALA A 55 15.25 -80.46 7.26
C ALA A 55 14.21 -79.79 6.34
N GLU A 56 13.10 -80.48 6.08
CA GLU A 56 12.03 -79.99 5.20
C GLU A 56 11.23 -78.83 5.84
N GLY A 57 10.99 -78.88 7.16
CA GLY A 57 10.43 -77.75 7.90
C GLY A 57 11.35 -76.52 7.96
N GLN A 58 12.67 -76.72 8.09
CA GLN A 58 13.65 -75.62 8.09
C GLN A 58 13.77 -74.94 6.71
N ARG A 59 13.62 -75.71 5.63
CA ARG A 59 13.54 -75.15 4.26
C ARG A 59 12.29 -74.29 4.06
N ALA A 60 11.13 -74.77 4.49
CA ALA A 60 9.88 -74.01 4.41
C ALA A 60 9.96 -72.70 5.22
N GLU A 61 10.55 -72.73 6.42
CA GLU A 61 10.78 -71.53 7.23
C GLU A 61 11.79 -70.55 6.60
N ALA A 62 12.84 -71.05 5.93
CA ALA A 62 13.79 -70.22 5.20
C ALA A 62 13.14 -69.56 3.97
N GLN A 63 12.29 -70.29 3.24
CA GLN A 63 11.53 -69.74 2.12
C GLN A 63 10.55 -68.67 2.58
N ALA A 64 9.81 -68.91 3.68
CA ALA A 64 8.94 -67.89 4.26
C ALA A 64 9.71 -66.62 4.70
N ALA A 65 10.95 -66.78 5.21
CA ALA A 65 11.82 -65.65 5.54
C ALA A 65 12.29 -64.89 4.27
N LYS A 66 12.55 -65.61 3.18
CA LYS A 66 12.88 -65.03 1.86
C LYS A 66 11.71 -64.20 1.31
N ASP A 67 10.51 -64.76 1.31
CA ASP A 67 9.31 -64.07 0.84
C ASP A 67 9.02 -62.82 1.68
N ALA A 68 9.12 -62.92 3.00
CA ALA A 68 8.94 -61.78 3.90
C ALA A 68 10.00 -60.68 3.69
N ALA A 69 11.26 -61.06 3.45
CA ALA A 69 12.33 -60.11 3.12
C ALA A 69 12.09 -59.43 1.76
N ALA A 70 11.62 -60.19 0.77
CA ALA A 70 11.24 -59.66 -0.54
C ALA A 70 10.10 -58.64 -0.42
N THR A 71 9.05 -58.94 0.35
CA THR A 71 7.96 -57.99 0.63
C THR A 71 8.51 -56.70 1.26
N ALA A 72 9.34 -56.80 2.30
CA ALA A 72 9.93 -55.64 2.97
C ALA A 72 10.81 -54.80 2.01
N PHE A 73 11.54 -55.45 1.11
CA PHE A 73 12.33 -54.79 0.08
C PHE A 73 11.45 -54.01 -0.91
N TYR A 74 10.39 -54.63 -1.43
CA TYR A 74 9.45 -53.96 -2.34
C TYR A 74 8.72 -52.78 -1.69
N GLU A 75 8.30 -52.91 -0.43
CA GLU A 75 7.67 -51.82 0.32
C GLU A 75 8.63 -50.62 0.51
N LEU A 76 9.90 -50.89 0.82
CA LEU A 76 10.92 -49.84 0.97
C LEU A 76 11.21 -49.13 -0.35
N ASP A 77 11.43 -49.86 -1.45
CA ASP A 77 11.67 -49.29 -2.78
C ASP A 77 10.47 -48.45 -3.24
N SER A 78 9.25 -48.95 -3.05
CA SER A 78 8.03 -48.21 -3.39
C SER A 78 7.92 -46.90 -2.61
N ALA A 79 8.12 -46.95 -1.28
CA ALA A 79 8.10 -45.75 -0.43
C ALA A 79 9.20 -44.75 -0.81
N GLN A 80 10.39 -45.22 -1.19
CA GLN A 80 11.50 -44.36 -1.62
C GLN A 80 11.17 -43.64 -2.94
N ARG A 81 10.55 -44.33 -3.89
CA ARG A 81 10.13 -43.76 -5.18
C ARG A 81 9.06 -42.69 -5.00
N ASP A 82 8.05 -42.95 -4.17
CA ASP A 82 7.00 -41.97 -3.88
C ASP A 82 7.58 -40.70 -3.25
N LEU A 83 8.47 -40.86 -2.27
CA LEU A 83 9.05 -39.72 -1.57
C LEU A 83 10.02 -38.90 -2.43
N ARG A 84 10.63 -39.52 -3.44
CA ARG A 84 11.50 -38.83 -4.41
C ARG A 84 10.74 -37.72 -5.13
N ILE A 85 9.49 -37.95 -5.54
CA ILE A 85 8.63 -36.96 -6.21
C ILE A 85 8.38 -35.76 -5.30
N SER A 86 8.10 -36.01 -4.01
CA SER A 86 7.91 -34.96 -3.00
C SER A 86 9.18 -34.10 -2.84
N ILE A 87 10.35 -34.73 -2.78
CA ILE A 87 11.63 -34.03 -2.65
C ILE A 87 11.97 -33.23 -3.91
N GLU A 88 11.72 -33.77 -5.11
CA GLU A 88 11.88 -33.05 -6.37
C GLU A 88 10.97 -31.82 -6.45
N THR A 89 9.73 -31.95 -5.97
CA THR A 89 8.78 -30.83 -5.89
C THR A 89 9.27 -29.74 -4.93
N ILE A 90 9.73 -30.12 -3.74
CA ILE A 90 10.30 -29.17 -2.77
C ILE A 90 11.50 -28.46 -3.39
N ARG A 91 12.44 -29.21 -3.98
CA ARG A 91 13.65 -28.67 -4.61
C ARG A 91 13.35 -27.70 -5.77
N ALA A 92 12.32 -27.99 -6.56
CA ALA A 92 11.95 -27.15 -7.70
C ALA A 92 11.31 -25.80 -7.28
N VAL A 93 10.73 -25.74 -6.08
CA VAL A 93 9.87 -24.63 -5.65
C VAL A 93 10.45 -23.85 -4.47
N ASP A 94 11.38 -24.44 -3.71
CA ASP A 94 11.94 -23.85 -2.50
C ASP A 94 13.45 -24.04 -2.38
N ASP A 95 14.16 -22.93 -2.14
CA ASP A 95 15.61 -22.88 -1.91
C ASP A 95 15.93 -22.33 -0.50
N THR A 96 15.04 -22.60 0.47
CA THR A 96 15.32 -22.28 1.87
C THR A 96 16.35 -23.25 2.45
N PRO A 97 17.08 -22.87 3.53
CA PRO A 97 17.94 -23.80 4.25
C PRO A 97 17.23 -25.08 4.69
N ALA A 98 15.94 -24.99 5.03
CA ALA A 98 15.11 -26.14 5.40
C ALA A 98 14.86 -27.08 4.21
N ALA A 99 14.57 -26.54 3.02
CA ALA A 99 14.41 -27.33 1.80
C ALA A 99 15.72 -28.00 1.39
N ARG A 100 16.85 -27.28 1.42
CA ARG A 100 18.17 -27.86 1.14
C ARG A 100 18.54 -28.97 2.13
N ARG A 101 18.20 -28.79 3.41
CA ARG A 101 18.39 -29.82 4.43
C ARG A 101 17.52 -31.04 4.15
N ALA A 102 16.25 -30.88 3.79
CA ALA A 102 15.39 -32.00 3.42
C ALA A 102 15.96 -32.82 2.24
N VAL A 103 16.52 -32.16 1.22
CA VAL A 103 17.21 -32.84 0.12
C VAL A 103 18.42 -33.63 0.63
N SER A 104 19.29 -33.01 1.42
CA SER A 104 20.48 -33.67 2.00
C SER A 104 20.13 -34.83 2.93
N ASP A 105 19.08 -34.69 3.73
CA ASP A 105 18.62 -35.72 4.67
C ASP A 105 18.02 -36.90 3.88
N PHE A 106 17.30 -36.65 2.79
CA PHE A 106 16.82 -37.69 1.88
C PHE A 106 17.97 -38.46 1.20
N GLU A 107 19.03 -37.77 0.76
CA GLU A 107 20.23 -38.41 0.21
C GLU A 107 20.92 -39.31 1.25
N ALA A 108 20.94 -38.89 2.52
CA ALA A 108 21.51 -39.69 3.60
C ALA A 108 20.67 -40.96 3.89
N VAL A 109 19.35 -40.85 3.86
CA VAL A 109 18.45 -42.02 3.95
C VAL A 109 18.63 -42.93 2.72
N GLY A 110 18.76 -42.36 1.52
CA GLY A 110 19.03 -43.10 0.28
C GLY A 110 20.26 -43.99 0.37
N ARG A 111 21.39 -43.47 0.87
CA ARG A 111 22.61 -44.28 1.08
C ARG A 111 22.39 -45.47 2.02
N ARG A 112 21.57 -45.29 3.06
CA ARG A 112 21.22 -46.39 3.98
C ARG A 112 20.32 -47.42 3.31
N ILE A 113 19.38 -46.97 2.49
CA ILE A 113 18.52 -47.86 1.67
C ILE A 113 19.38 -48.70 0.73
N ASP A 114 20.35 -48.10 0.07
CA ASP A 114 21.28 -48.82 -0.82
C ASP A 114 22.06 -49.89 -0.04
N GLU A 115 22.55 -49.56 1.16
CA GLU A 115 23.30 -50.50 2.02
C GLU A 115 22.44 -51.71 2.45
N VAL A 116 21.23 -51.48 2.95
CA VAL A 116 20.34 -52.60 3.37
C VAL A 116 19.80 -53.39 2.17
N SER A 117 19.67 -52.75 1.01
CA SER A 117 19.32 -53.42 -0.24
C SER A 117 20.40 -54.39 -0.69
N THR A 118 21.68 -53.97 -0.63
CA THR A 118 22.82 -54.86 -0.90
C THR A 118 22.85 -56.03 0.09
N GLN A 119 22.68 -55.78 1.40
CA GLN A 119 22.64 -56.86 2.40
C GLN A 119 21.53 -57.88 2.15
N TYR A 120 20.36 -57.43 1.68
CA TYR A 120 19.28 -58.31 1.27
C TYR A 120 19.64 -59.14 0.03
N ILE A 121 20.18 -58.49 -1.02
CA ILE A 121 20.60 -59.18 -2.26
C ILE A 121 21.67 -60.24 -1.94
N ASP A 122 22.70 -59.87 -1.17
CA ASP A 122 23.75 -60.78 -0.73
C ASP A 122 23.19 -61.97 0.07
N ALA A 123 22.20 -61.74 0.93
CA ALA A 123 21.54 -62.80 1.71
C ALA A 123 20.69 -63.74 0.84
N VAL A 124 20.10 -63.24 -0.24
CA VAL A 124 19.35 -64.05 -1.22
C VAL A 124 20.31 -64.85 -2.11
N ASP A 125 21.41 -64.24 -2.56
CA ASP A 125 22.39 -64.86 -3.46
C ASP A 125 23.28 -65.89 -2.75
N ALA A 126 23.50 -65.74 -1.44
CA ALA A 126 24.34 -66.66 -0.66
C ALA A 126 23.73 -68.07 -0.48
N HIS A 127 22.41 -68.24 -0.67
CA HIS A 127 21.72 -69.51 -0.41
C HIS A 127 20.77 -69.90 -1.56
N ASP A 128 21.12 -70.97 -2.26
CA ASP A 128 20.21 -71.62 -3.20
C ASP A 128 19.19 -72.50 -2.44
N LEU A 129 18.05 -71.90 -2.09
CA LEU A 129 16.97 -72.56 -1.35
C LEU A 129 16.20 -73.60 -2.19
N ASP A 130 16.37 -73.60 -3.51
CA ASP A 130 15.69 -74.52 -4.44
C ASP A 130 16.44 -75.85 -4.60
N ARG A 131 17.60 -76.00 -3.92
CA ARG A 131 18.45 -77.19 -3.97
C ARG A 131 17.89 -78.36 -3.15
N ASP A 132 17.63 -79.48 -3.82
CA ASP A 132 17.01 -80.69 -3.25
C ASP A 132 17.76 -81.30 -2.03
N ASP A 133 19.10 -81.17 -1.98
CA ASP A 133 19.98 -81.67 -0.93
C ASP A 133 20.45 -80.60 0.09
N LEU A 134 19.78 -79.45 0.19
CA LEU A 134 20.14 -78.40 1.15
C LEU A 134 20.19 -78.90 2.62
N GLU A 135 21.35 -78.74 3.26
CA GLU A 135 21.56 -79.14 4.66
C GLU A 135 20.72 -78.31 5.63
N ALA A 136 20.24 -78.94 6.72
CA ALA A 136 19.43 -78.25 7.73
C ALA A 136 20.16 -77.08 8.41
N ALA A 137 21.49 -77.15 8.53
CA ALA A 137 22.31 -76.06 9.05
C ALA A 137 22.35 -74.86 8.08
N ALA A 138 22.48 -75.13 6.78
CA ALA A 138 22.43 -74.11 5.73
C ALA A 138 21.04 -73.44 5.66
N ALA A 139 19.96 -74.21 5.75
CA ALA A 139 18.59 -73.67 5.80
C ALA A 139 18.36 -72.77 7.03
N SER A 140 18.86 -73.16 8.21
CA SER A 140 18.78 -72.36 9.43
C SER A 140 19.60 -71.07 9.34
N GLN A 141 20.79 -71.13 8.73
CA GLN A 141 21.63 -69.96 8.48
C GLN A 141 20.98 -69.00 7.49
N ALA A 142 20.41 -69.50 6.40
CA ALA A 142 19.67 -68.71 5.41
C ALA A 142 18.49 -67.99 6.06
N ARG A 143 17.68 -68.72 6.84
CA ARG A 143 16.56 -68.14 7.62
C ARG A 143 17.05 -67.00 8.52
N ALA A 144 18.14 -67.19 9.25
CA ALA A 144 18.68 -66.17 10.15
C ALA A 144 19.19 -64.93 9.40
N GLN A 145 19.88 -65.10 8.28
CA GLN A 145 20.38 -63.99 7.46
C GLN A 145 19.25 -63.22 6.80
N LEU A 146 18.27 -63.90 6.20
CA LEU A 146 17.09 -63.28 5.59
C LEU A 146 16.19 -62.57 6.61
N THR A 147 16.04 -63.14 7.81
CA THR A 147 15.30 -62.48 8.90
C THR A 147 16.00 -61.18 9.32
N ARG A 148 17.33 -61.19 9.44
CA ARG A 148 18.12 -59.99 9.76
C ARG A 148 18.00 -58.93 8.66
N ALA A 149 18.15 -59.32 7.39
CA ALA A 149 17.99 -58.41 6.26
C ALA A 149 16.59 -57.78 6.26
N LYS A 150 15.53 -58.58 6.47
CA LYS A 150 14.15 -58.11 6.62
C LYS A 150 14.00 -57.12 7.78
N ASP A 151 14.57 -57.41 8.95
CA ASP A 151 14.47 -56.52 10.11
C ASP A 151 15.15 -55.16 9.86
N GLU A 152 16.31 -55.15 9.19
CA GLU A 152 17.00 -53.91 8.80
C GLU A 152 16.24 -53.14 7.71
N LEU A 153 15.67 -53.82 6.69
CA LEU A 153 14.80 -53.20 5.69
C LEU A 153 13.59 -52.52 6.34
N VAL A 154 12.91 -53.20 7.27
CA VAL A 154 11.78 -52.64 8.03
C VAL A 154 12.22 -51.45 8.90
N ARG A 155 13.41 -51.52 9.50
CA ARG A 155 13.95 -50.42 10.30
C ARG A 155 14.20 -49.18 9.46
N VAL A 156 14.85 -49.32 8.30
CA VAL A 156 15.12 -48.20 7.39
C VAL A 156 13.82 -47.66 6.80
N LYS A 157 12.83 -48.52 6.51
CA LYS A 157 11.49 -48.06 6.10
C LYS A 157 10.85 -47.17 7.17
N ARG A 158 10.93 -47.52 8.45
CA ARG A 158 10.42 -46.65 9.53
C ARG A 158 11.19 -45.34 9.67
N GLU A 159 12.46 -45.29 9.29
CA GLU A 159 13.22 -44.03 9.20
C GLU A 159 12.71 -43.17 8.05
N LEU A 160 12.46 -43.78 6.88
CA LEU A 160 11.91 -43.12 5.70
C LEU A 160 10.49 -42.58 5.96
N ASP A 161 9.62 -43.37 6.58
CA ASP A 161 8.23 -42.97 6.90
C ASP A 161 8.22 -41.75 7.84
N ARG A 162 9.05 -41.75 8.90
CA ARG A 162 9.21 -40.59 9.81
C ARG A 162 9.77 -39.36 9.11
N PHE A 163 10.69 -39.56 8.17
CA PHE A 163 11.22 -38.46 7.36
C PHE A 163 10.11 -37.87 6.47
N ALA A 164 9.29 -38.72 5.84
CA ALA A 164 8.15 -38.29 5.03
C ALA A 164 7.11 -37.48 5.83
N GLU A 165 6.77 -37.93 7.05
CA GLU A 165 5.88 -37.19 7.97
C GLU A 165 6.40 -35.77 8.26
N GLY A 166 7.72 -35.61 8.36
CA GLY A 166 8.37 -34.32 8.58
C GLY A 166 8.32 -33.35 7.39
N LEU A 167 8.04 -33.82 6.18
CA LEU A 167 8.01 -32.99 4.97
C LEU A 167 6.71 -32.19 4.79
N GLY A 168 5.63 -32.57 5.49
CA GLY A 168 4.29 -31.97 5.31
C GLY A 168 4.28 -30.43 5.24
N PRO A 169 4.92 -29.70 6.17
CA PRO A 169 4.98 -28.25 6.12
C PRO A 169 5.74 -27.65 4.92
N LEU A 170 6.76 -28.35 4.39
CA LEU A 170 7.49 -27.91 3.21
C LEU A 170 6.68 -28.17 1.93
N LEU A 171 6.01 -29.32 1.85
CA LEU A 171 5.11 -29.64 0.74
C LEU A 171 3.94 -28.67 0.66
N GLY A 172 3.25 -28.39 1.78
CA GLY A 172 2.16 -27.42 1.79
C GLY A 172 2.59 -26.00 1.36
N LYS A 173 3.82 -25.60 1.69
CA LYS A 173 4.40 -24.33 1.19
C LYS A 173 4.69 -24.38 -0.31
N ALA A 174 5.24 -25.48 -0.81
CA ALA A 174 5.51 -25.67 -2.23
C ALA A 174 4.21 -25.64 -3.05
N GLU A 175 3.18 -26.37 -2.62
CA GLU A 175 1.85 -26.37 -3.22
C GLU A 175 1.24 -24.97 -3.26
N THR A 176 1.32 -24.23 -2.14
CA THR A 176 0.82 -22.85 -2.07
C THR A 176 1.53 -21.94 -3.08
N ARG A 177 2.85 -22.08 -3.25
CA ARG A 177 3.62 -21.30 -4.24
C ARG A 177 3.25 -21.68 -5.67
N LEU A 178 3.11 -22.97 -5.97
CA LEU A 178 2.69 -23.46 -7.28
C LEU A 178 1.28 -22.95 -7.64
N ALA A 179 0.34 -23.01 -6.70
CA ALA A 179 -1.03 -22.52 -6.89
C ALA A 179 -1.08 -21.00 -7.18
N ARG A 180 -0.12 -20.23 -6.66
CA ARG A 180 -0.03 -18.77 -6.88
C ARG A 180 0.65 -18.38 -8.19
N LEU A 181 1.43 -19.28 -8.79
CA LEU A 181 2.30 -18.95 -9.92
C LEU A 181 1.53 -18.41 -11.13
N ALA A 182 0.58 -19.18 -11.65
CA ALA A 182 -0.18 -18.76 -12.84
C ALA A 182 -0.99 -17.47 -12.59
N PRO A 183 -1.73 -17.33 -11.47
CA PRO A 183 -2.40 -16.07 -11.15
C PRO A 183 -1.47 -14.86 -11.02
N ALA A 184 -0.26 -15.04 -10.49
CA ALA A 184 0.71 -13.95 -10.36
C ALA A 184 1.23 -13.48 -11.72
N VAL A 185 1.59 -14.42 -12.61
CA VAL A 185 2.04 -14.10 -13.96
C VAL A 185 0.94 -13.40 -14.77
N GLU A 186 -0.30 -13.87 -14.65
CA GLU A 186 -1.43 -13.24 -15.36
C GLU A 186 -1.69 -11.82 -14.85
N ARG A 187 -1.68 -11.60 -13.52
CA ARG A 187 -1.80 -10.24 -12.96
C ARG A 187 -0.71 -9.31 -13.47
N ALA A 188 0.54 -9.77 -13.56
CA ALA A 188 1.64 -8.97 -14.10
C ALA A 188 1.40 -8.57 -15.57
N ARG A 189 0.88 -9.48 -16.40
CA ARG A 189 0.53 -9.19 -17.81
C ARG A 189 -0.62 -8.19 -17.91
N GLN A 190 -1.67 -8.37 -17.12
CA GLN A 190 -2.80 -7.44 -17.08
C GLN A 190 -2.39 -6.05 -16.60
N ALA A 191 -1.48 -5.97 -15.62
CA ALA A 191 -0.92 -4.70 -15.15
C ALA A 191 -0.13 -3.98 -16.26
N LEU A 192 0.70 -4.71 -17.02
CA LEU A 192 1.43 -4.16 -18.16
C LEU A 192 0.50 -3.64 -19.26
N LEU A 193 -0.54 -4.41 -19.63
CA LEU A 193 -1.53 -3.99 -20.60
C LEU A 193 -2.26 -2.73 -20.14
N GLY A 194 -2.78 -2.73 -18.91
CA GLY A 194 -3.47 -1.57 -18.35
C GLY A 194 -2.59 -0.32 -18.21
N ALA A 195 -1.28 -0.48 -18.02
CA ALA A 195 -0.33 0.62 -18.06
C ALA A 195 -0.12 1.16 -19.48
N SER A 196 -0.04 0.28 -20.49
CA SER A 196 0.03 0.67 -21.90
C SER A 196 -1.21 1.46 -22.32
N ASP A 197 -2.41 0.92 -22.04
CA ASP A 197 -3.68 1.56 -22.36
C ASP A 197 -3.80 2.95 -21.71
N ALA A 198 -3.33 3.10 -20.47
CA ALA A 198 -3.32 4.38 -19.78
C ALA A 198 -2.36 5.39 -20.44
N LEU A 199 -1.20 4.96 -20.93
CA LEU A 199 -0.28 5.83 -21.65
C LEU A 199 -0.83 6.24 -23.02
N ASP A 200 -1.52 5.34 -23.71
CA ASP A 200 -2.16 5.65 -24.99
C ASP A 200 -3.31 6.64 -24.80
N ALA A 201 -4.14 6.48 -23.76
CA ALA A 201 -5.17 7.47 -23.40
C ALA A 201 -4.56 8.86 -23.08
N VAL A 202 -3.42 8.91 -22.39
CA VAL A 202 -2.69 10.16 -22.14
C VAL A 202 -2.24 10.80 -23.45
N ARG A 203 -1.69 10.03 -24.40
CA ARG A 203 -1.28 10.52 -25.72
C ARG A 203 -2.45 11.03 -26.55
N GLU A 204 -3.58 10.31 -26.53
CA GLU A 204 -4.82 10.74 -27.20
C GLU A 204 -5.34 12.07 -26.67
N SER A 205 -5.13 12.35 -25.37
CA SER A 205 -5.45 13.66 -24.77
C SER A 205 -4.44 14.77 -25.11
N GLY A 206 -3.44 14.49 -25.95
CA GLY A 206 -2.39 15.45 -26.36
C GLY A 206 -1.33 15.70 -25.28
N LEU A 207 -1.30 14.87 -24.23
CA LEU A 207 -0.32 14.95 -23.15
C LEU A 207 0.90 14.05 -23.44
N ARG A 208 2.05 14.45 -22.89
CA ARG A 208 3.30 13.69 -22.97
C ARG A 208 3.45 12.83 -21.73
N ALA A 209 4.04 11.66 -21.91
CA ALA A 209 4.31 10.71 -20.83
C ALA A 209 5.60 9.94 -21.11
N ASP A 210 6.61 10.61 -21.67
CA ASP A 210 7.83 9.97 -22.18
C ASP A 210 8.59 9.23 -21.07
N ASP A 211 8.72 9.83 -19.88
CA ASP A 211 9.36 9.20 -18.72
C ASP A 211 8.59 7.95 -18.23
N LEU A 212 7.26 8.00 -18.24
CA LEU A 212 6.41 6.87 -17.87
C LEU A 212 6.48 5.76 -18.91
N ALA A 213 6.51 6.11 -20.19
CA ALA A 213 6.69 5.18 -21.29
C ALA A 213 8.06 4.50 -21.23
N ALA A 214 9.13 5.25 -20.92
CA ALA A 214 10.47 4.70 -20.73
C ALA A 214 10.52 3.72 -19.55
N ARG A 215 9.87 4.06 -18.42
CA ARG A 215 9.74 3.15 -17.26
C ARG A 215 8.98 1.88 -17.60
N LEU A 216 7.87 1.98 -18.34
CA LEU A 216 7.13 0.79 -18.79
C LEU A 216 7.97 -0.05 -19.77
N ALA A 217 8.67 0.58 -20.70
CA ALA A 217 9.54 -0.10 -21.66
C ALA A 217 10.69 -0.85 -20.96
N ALA A 218 11.21 -0.32 -19.85
CA ALA A 218 12.24 -0.99 -19.04
C ALA A 218 11.76 -2.33 -18.43
N LEU A 219 10.44 -2.58 -18.36
CA LEU A 219 9.88 -3.86 -17.92
C LEU A 219 9.85 -4.94 -19.02
N ALA A 220 10.13 -4.60 -20.28
CA ALA A 220 10.07 -5.55 -21.39
C ALA A 220 10.95 -6.81 -21.20
N PRO A 221 12.22 -6.71 -20.74
CA PRO A 221 13.04 -7.90 -20.47
C PRO A 221 12.45 -8.80 -19.37
N GLU A 222 11.74 -8.22 -18.41
CA GLU A 222 11.10 -8.99 -17.34
C GLU A 222 9.85 -9.71 -17.87
N LEU A 223 9.07 -9.10 -18.76
CA LEU A 223 7.99 -9.78 -19.47
C LEU A 223 8.50 -10.98 -20.30
N THR A 224 9.63 -10.84 -20.98
CA THR A 224 10.26 -11.95 -21.71
C THR A 224 10.54 -13.12 -20.76
N LYS A 225 11.16 -12.87 -19.60
CA LYS A 225 11.46 -13.92 -18.62
C LYS A 225 10.19 -14.52 -18.00
N LEU A 226 9.12 -13.74 -17.81
CA LEU A 226 7.82 -14.25 -17.38
C LEU A 226 7.21 -15.20 -18.43
N ASN A 227 7.38 -14.89 -19.72
CA ASN A 227 6.91 -15.74 -20.81
C ASN A 227 7.74 -17.02 -20.98
N GLU A 228 9.04 -16.98 -20.68
CA GLU A 228 9.89 -18.19 -20.61
C GLU A 228 9.49 -19.11 -19.44
N GLY A 229 8.85 -18.57 -18.40
CA GLY A 229 8.18 -19.31 -17.35
C GLY A 229 9.08 -19.91 -16.26
N ALA A 230 8.44 -20.49 -15.25
CA ALA A 230 9.13 -21.03 -14.08
C ALA A 230 9.96 -22.29 -14.35
N GLY A 231 9.71 -23.01 -15.45
CA GLY A 231 10.54 -24.15 -15.83
C GLY A 231 11.99 -23.77 -16.14
N ARG A 232 12.20 -22.56 -16.68
CA ARG A 232 13.55 -22.03 -16.97
C ARG A 232 14.14 -21.23 -15.81
N HIS A 233 13.30 -20.48 -15.10
CA HIS A 233 13.75 -19.49 -14.12
C HIS A 233 13.51 -19.86 -12.66
N GLY A 234 12.86 -20.99 -12.39
CA GLY A 234 12.43 -21.38 -11.06
C GLY A 234 11.16 -20.65 -10.59
N VAL A 235 10.37 -21.32 -9.73
CA VAL A 235 9.07 -20.82 -9.26
C VAL A 235 9.23 -19.57 -8.39
N ALA A 236 10.18 -19.58 -7.46
CA ALA A 236 10.39 -18.47 -6.52
C ALA A 236 10.75 -17.16 -7.25
N LEU A 237 11.74 -17.19 -8.13
CA LEU A 237 12.16 -16.01 -8.91
C LEU A 237 11.07 -15.54 -9.88
N THR A 238 10.28 -16.46 -10.43
CA THR A 238 9.16 -16.10 -11.33
C THR A 238 8.05 -15.38 -10.57
N LEU A 239 7.72 -15.84 -9.35
CA LEU A 239 6.75 -15.16 -8.48
C LEU A 239 7.22 -13.76 -8.09
N GLU A 240 8.47 -13.62 -7.63
CA GLU A 240 9.06 -12.33 -7.27
C GLU A 240 9.05 -11.36 -8.45
N ARG A 241 9.44 -11.84 -9.64
CA ARG A 241 9.41 -11.06 -10.88
C ARG A 241 8.00 -10.61 -11.22
N ALA A 242 7.01 -11.52 -11.16
CA ALA A 242 5.63 -11.20 -11.48
C ALA A 242 5.08 -10.12 -10.53
N GLU A 243 5.37 -10.23 -9.23
CA GLU A 243 4.96 -9.21 -8.26
C GLU A 243 5.64 -7.85 -8.51
N ARG A 244 6.94 -7.83 -8.81
CA ARG A 244 7.66 -6.60 -9.13
C ARG A 244 7.08 -5.92 -10.38
N VAL A 245 6.91 -6.67 -11.47
CA VAL A 245 6.33 -6.17 -12.72
C VAL A 245 4.92 -5.63 -12.49
N SER A 246 4.08 -6.36 -11.75
CA SER A 246 2.72 -5.90 -11.42
C SER A 246 2.74 -4.56 -10.69
N ARG A 247 3.55 -4.43 -9.64
CA ARG A 247 3.65 -3.20 -8.85
C ARG A 247 4.16 -2.02 -9.68
N GLU A 248 5.21 -2.21 -10.47
CA GLU A 248 5.80 -1.14 -11.27
C GLU A 248 4.86 -0.69 -12.40
N ALA A 249 4.19 -1.63 -13.08
CA ALA A 249 3.20 -1.32 -14.09
C ALA A 249 1.96 -0.62 -13.51
N GLU A 250 1.46 -1.06 -12.36
CA GLU A 250 0.36 -0.39 -11.66
C GLU A 250 0.74 1.03 -11.20
N ALA A 251 1.99 1.25 -10.77
CA ALA A 251 2.47 2.59 -10.44
C ALA A 251 2.50 3.51 -11.68
N VAL A 252 2.98 3.00 -12.82
CA VAL A 252 2.93 3.74 -14.09
C VAL A 252 1.49 4.07 -14.50
N ARG A 253 0.58 3.09 -14.43
CA ARG A 253 -0.84 3.27 -14.74
C ARG A 253 -1.48 4.34 -13.86
N ALA A 254 -1.25 4.29 -12.55
CA ALA A 254 -1.81 5.25 -11.59
C ALA A 254 -1.27 6.66 -11.83
N GLU A 255 0.01 6.80 -12.17
CA GLU A 255 0.63 8.10 -12.47
C GLU A 255 0.13 8.67 -13.80
N ALA A 256 0.03 7.84 -14.83
CA ALA A 256 -0.55 8.22 -16.12
C ALA A 256 -1.99 8.71 -15.97
N GLY A 257 -2.80 8.02 -15.17
CA GLY A 257 -4.20 8.41 -14.90
C GLY A 257 -4.37 9.78 -14.24
N ARG A 258 -3.35 10.30 -13.53
CA ARG A 258 -3.40 11.63 -12.88
C ARG A 258 -2.99 12.78 -13.79
N LEU A 259 -2.35 12.50 -14.94
CA LEU A 259 -1.86 13.56 -15.83
C LEU A 259 -3.00 14.44 -16.40
N PRO A 260 -4.13 13.88 -16.88
CA PRO A 260 -5.25 14.69 -17.36
C PRO A 260 -5.87 15.57 -16.26
N GLU A 261 -6.03 15.02 -15.05
CA GLU A 261 -6.55 15.77 -13.91
C GLU A 261 -5.64 16.95 -13.56
N ARG A 262 -4.32 16.71 -13.50
CA ARG A 262 -3.32 17.75 -13.23
C ARG A 262 -3.30 18.84 -14.30
N ALA A 263 -3.45 18.44 -15.56
CA ALA A 263 -3.56 19.34 -16.70
C ALA A 263 -4.77 20.26 -16.55
N ALA A 264 -5.96 19.68 -16.31
CA ALA A 264 -7.21 20.42 -16.16
C ALA A 264 -7.19 21.37 -14.94
N GLU A 265 -6.64 20.92 -13.81
CA GLU A 265 -6.49 21.75 -12.61
C GLU A 265 -5.58 22.96 -12.87
N THR A 266 -4.47 22.75 -13.58
CA THR A 266 -3.54 23.83 -13.97
C THR A 266 -4.22 24.83 -14.91
N ASP A 267 -4.98 24.34 -15.88
CA ASP A 267 -5.71 25.17 -16.84
C ASP A 267 -6.78 26.01 -16.14
N HIS A 268 -7.53 25.42 -15.21
CA HIS A 268 -8.53 26.13 -14.41
C HIS A 268 -7.89 27.24 -13.57
N ARG A 269 -6.75 26.96 -12.90
CA ARG A 269 -6.01 27.96 -12.12
C ARG A 269 -5.47 29.09 -12.99
N LEU A 270 -4.96 28.79 -14.18
CA LEU A 270 -4.51 29.81 -15.14
C LEU A 270 -5.64 30.76 -15.51
N VAL A 271 -6.81 30.23 -15.87
CA VAL A 271 -7.98 31.05 -16.21
C VAL A 271 -8.42 31.90 -15.01
N SER A 272 -8.59 31.27 -13.84
CA SER A 272 -9.02 31.96 -12.62
C SER A 272 -8.11 33.12 -12.23
N LEU A 273 -6.78 32.90 -12.24
CA LEU A 273 -5.81 33.94 -11.89
C LEU A 273 -5.70 35.03 -12.96
N ARG A 274 -5.86 34.70 -14.25
CA ARG A 274 -5.95 35.73 -15.31
C ARG A 274 -7.15 36.64 -15.12
N THR A 275 -8.32 36.07 -14.83
CA THR A 275 -9.52 36.86 -14.54
C THR A 275 -9.31 37.74 -13.31
N ARG A 276 -8.67 37.22 -12.26
CA ARG A 276 -8.34 38.01 -11.08
C ARG A 276 -7.35 39.14 -11.37
N ALA A 277 -6.31 38.88 -12.16
CA ALA A 277 -5.37 39.90 -12.60
C ALA A 277 -6.08 41.03 -13.34
N GLN A 278 -6.92 40.69 -14.33
CA GLN A 278 -7.71 41.67 -15.08
C GLN A 278 -8.63 42.50 -14.17
N ALA A 279 -9.32 41.86 -13.22
CA ALA A 279 -10.17 42.56 -12.27
C ALA A 279 -9.37 43.52 -11.37
N LEU A 280 -8.16 43.12 -10.97
CA LEU A 280 -7.27 43.96 -10.17
C LEU A 280 -6.68 45.12 -10.96
N THR A 281 -6.39 44.96 -12.25
CA THR A 281 -6.02 46.07 -13.13
C THR A 281 -7.07 47.18 -13.05
N THR A 282 -8.33 46.86 -13.31
CA THR A 282 -9.43 47.83 -13.27
C THR A 282 -9.67 48.40 -11.86
N ARG A 283 -9.52 47.58 -10.81
CA ARG A 283 -9.70 48.05 -9.43
C ARG A 283 -8.57 48.98 -8.98
N SER A 284 -7.34 48.73 -9.42
CA SER A 284 -6.17 49.57 -9.09
C SER A 284 -6.30 50.99 -9.64
N GLU A 285 -6.97 51.17 -10.79
CA GLU A 285 -7.28 52.48 -11.37
C GLU A 285 -8.18 53.32 -10.45
N GLN A 286 -8.99 52.69 -9.59
CA GLN A 286 -9.87 53.39 -8.64
C GLN A 286 -9.11 53.94 -7.41
N VAL A 287 -7.86 53.54 -7.19
CA VAL A 287 -7.06 54.02 -6.05
C VAL A 287 -6.68 55.48 -6.21
N GLU A 288 -6.35 55.94 -7.42
CA GLU A 288 -5.92 57.33 -7.64
C GLU A 288 -7.04 58.36 -7.34
N PRO A 289 -8.31 58.13 -7.76
CA PRO A 289 -9.45 58.94 -7.29
C PRO A 289 -9.60 58.94 -5.76
N ILE A 290 -9.44 57.79 -5.10
CA ILE A 290 -9.52 57.68 -3.63
C ILE A 290 -8.41 58.50 -2.96
N LEU A 291 -7.17 58.39 -3.44
CA LEU A 291 -6.03 59.17 -2.94
C LEU A 291 -6.21 60.67 -3.18
N SER A 292 -6.83 61.06 -4.30
CA SER A 292 -7.15 62.46 -4.58
C SER A 292 -8.16 63.03 -3.58
N GLU A 293 -9.19 62.24 -3.24
CA GLU A 293 -10.17 62.62 -2.22
C GLU A 293 -9.55 62.72 -0.83
N LEU A 294 -8.67 61.76 -0.48
CA LEU A 294 -7.92 61.78 0.77
C LEU A 294 -7.04 63.02 0.89
N ARG A 295 -6.26 63.34 -0.14
CA ARG A 295 -5.40 64.54 -0.22
C ARG A 295 -6.17 65.84 -0.07
N ARG A 296 -7.40 65.89 -0.59
CA ARG A 296 -8.25 67.07 -0.54
C ARG A 296 -8.84 67.32 0.85
N ARG A 297 -9.16 66.27 1.60
CA ARG A 297 -10.01 66.37 2.81
C ARG A 297 -9.32 66.10 4.13
N PHE A 298 -8.22 65.34 4.11
CA PHE A 298 -7.56 64.85 5.32
C PHE A 298 -6.09 65.29 5.37
N SER A 299 -5.52 65.28 6.58
CA SER A 299 -4.11 65.60 6.80
C SER A 299 -3.19 64.57 6.13
N ALA A 300 -1.92 64.93 5.92
CA ALA A 300 -0.93 64.06 5.27
C ALA A 300 -0.78 62.70 5.96
N ALA A 301 -0.82 62.66 7.29
CA ALA A 301 -0.72 61.43 8.08
C ALA A 301 -1.80 60.38 7.75
N CYS A 302 -2.94 60.80 7.19
CA CYS A 302 -4.03 59.91 6.83
C CYS A 302 -3.80 59.12 5.53
N TRP A 303 -2.89 59.57 4.65
CA TRP A 303 -2.76 59.04 3.28
C TRP A 303 -1.34 58.92 2.75
N GLN A 304 -0.33 59.56 3.35
CA GLN A 304 1.03 59.59 2.82
C GLN A 304 1.64 58.18 2.71
N ASP A 305 1.27 57.26 3.61
CA ASP A 305 1.65 55.85 3.56
C ASP A 305 1.10 55.11 2.33
N LEU A 306 0.00 55.60 1.75
CA LEU A 306 -0.68 55.00 0.62
C LEU A 306 -0.23 55.56 -0.74
N GLN A 307 0.64 56.57 -0.77
CA GLN A 307 0.98 57.30 -2.00
C GLN A 307 1.59 56.42 -3.11
N HIS A 308 2.29 55.34 -2.73
CA HIS A 308 2.94 54.42 -3.66
C HIS A 308 2.07 53.22 -4.04
N VAL A 309 0.89 53.06 -3.44
CA VAL A 309 0.00 51.91 -3.69
C VAL A 309 -0.38 51.78 -5.17
N PRO A 310 -0.72 52.86 -5.91
CA PRO A 310 -1.05 52.73 -7.34
C PRO A 310 0.10 52.16 -8.17
N ASP A 311 1.32 52.68 -7.99
CA ASP A 311 2.51 52.24 -8.73
C ASP A 311 2.87 50.80 -8.37
N GLN A 312 2.83 50.45 -7.07
CA GLN A 312 3.09 49.10 -6.57
C GLN A 312 2.05 48.10 -7.08
N ALA A 313 0.76 48.46 -7.05
CA ALA A 313 -0.31 47.62 -7.55
C ALA A 313 -0.15 47.36 -9.05
N GLY A 314 0.14 48.41 -9.84
CA GLY A 314 0.40 48.26 -11.26
C GLY A 314 1.61 47.35 -11.55
N GLU A 315 2.70 47.49 -10.80
CA GLU A 315 3.88 46.65 -10.95
C GLU A 315 3.62 45.19 -10.56
N HIS A 316 2.97 44.94 -9.43
CA HIS A 316 2.64 43.59 -9.00
C HIS A 316 1.68 42.88 -9.96
N VAL A 317 0.71 43.58 -10.53
CA VAL A 317 -0.17 43.02 -11.56
C VAL A 317 0.61 42.68 -12.83
N ARG A 318 1.50 43.56 -13.32
CA ARG A 318 2.37 43.27 -14.48
C ARG A 318 3.26 42.05 -14.22
N GLN A 319 3.86 41.96 -13.03
CA GLN A 319 4.66 40.81 -12.64
C GLN A 319 3.82 39.53 -12.58
N ALA A 320 2.62 39.59 -12.00
CA ALA A 320 1.71 38.45 -11.96
C ALA A 320 1.32 37.99 -13.37
N GLU A 321 0.99 38.91 -14.28
CA GLU A 321 0.69 38.59 -15.68
C GLU A 321 1.88 37.94 -16.41
N ALA A 322 3.10 38.44 -16.18
CA ALA A 322 4.31 37.81 -16.71
C ALA A 322 4.48 36.38 -16.18
N LYS A 323 4.28 36.17 -14.87
CA LYS A 323 4.31 34.83 -14.25
C LYS A 323 3.21 33.91 -14.78
N LEU A 324 2.02 34.44 -15.08
CA LEU A 324 0.94 33.66 -15.70
C LEU A 324 1.27 33.26 -17.17
N LYS A 325 2.01 34.08 -17.91
CA LYS A 325 2.54 33.71 -19.24
C LYS A 325 3.62 32.65 -19.14
N GLU A 326 4.56 32.79 -18.21
CA GLU A 326 5.58 31.77 -17.93
C GLU A 326 4.93 30.45 -17.48
N ALA A 327 3.89 30.51 -16.64
CA ALA A 327 3.15 29.34 -16.17
C ALA A 327 2.42 28.64 -17.32
N GLN A 328 1.85 29.39 -18.28
CA GLN A 328 1.27 28.81 -19.49
C GLN A 328 2.33 28.08 -20.31
N ALA A 329 3.49 28.71 -20.56
CA ALA A 329 4.57 28.08 -21.29
C ALA A 329 5.08 26.82 -20.58
N ALA A 330 5.15 26.83 -19.25
CA ALA A 330 5.46 25.64 -18.45
C ALA A 330 4.38 24.56 -18.56
N ARG A 331 3.10 24.93 -18.57
CA ARG A 331 1.95 24.03 -18.78
C ARG A 331 1.95 23.40 -20.17
N ASP A 332 2.25 24.16 -21.22
CA ASP A 332 2.35 23.68 -22.60
C ASP A 332 3.56 22.75 -22.76
N ALA A 333 4.68 23.13 -22.13
CA ALA A 333 5.87 22.30 -22.00
C ALA A 333 5.72 21.16 -20.96
N GLN A 334 4.57 21.03 -20.30
CA GLN A 334 4.25 20.01 -19.28
C GLN A 334 5.29 19.91 -18.15
N ARG A 335 5.95 21.02 -17.83
CA ARG A 335 6.84 21.18 -16.68
C ARG A 335 6.01 21.51 -15.45
N TRP A 336 5.33 20.50 -14.94
CA TRP A 336 4.31 20.69 -13.90
C TRP A 336 4.78 21.33 -12.58
N PRO A 337 5.98 21.00 -12.04
CA PRO A 337 6.49 21.69 -10.85
C PRO A 337 6.68 23.19 -11.08
N ASP A 338 7.21 23.57 -12.25
CA ASP A 338 7.44 24.97 -12.63
C ASP A 338 6.11 25.72 -12.76
N ALA A 339 5.13 25.15 -13.47
CA ALA A 339 3.80 25.73 -13.60
C ALA A 339 3.15 25.97 -12.22
N THR A 340 3.28 25.00 -11.30
CA THR A 340 2.74 25.11 -9.94
C THR A 340 3.41 26.26 -9.16
N SER A 341 4.74 26.35 -9.21
CA SER A 341 5.50 27.41 -8.53
C SER A 341 5.16 28.81 -9.07
N LEU A 342 5.08 28.94 -10.39
CA LEU A 342 4.73 30.19 -11.07
C LEU A 342 3.31 30.64 -10.75
N LEU A 343 2.34 29.72 -10.74
CA LEU A 343 0.96 30.01 -10.33
C LEU A 343 0.87 30.44 -8.88
N SER A 344 1.63 29.81 -7.98
CA SER A 344 1.67 30.21 -6.58
C SER A 344 2.26 31.61 -6.40
N THR A 345 3.29 31.95 -7.15
CA THR A 345 3.91 33.29 -7.15
C THR A 345 2.93 34.34 -7.66
N ALA A 346 2.26 34.08 -8.78
CA ALA A 346 1.24 34.97 -9.32
C ALA A 346 0.10 35.19 -8.31
N ARG A 347 -0.38 34.13 -7.65
CA ARG A 347 -1.42 34.23 -6.61
C ARG A 347 -0.98 35.12 -5.44
N ALA A 348 0.25 34.98 -4.97
CA ALA A 348 0.78 35.80 -3.88
C ALA A 348 0.80 37.29 -4.25
N LEU A 349 1.34 37.62 -5.43
CA LEU A 349 1.35 38.99 -5.96
C LEU A 349 -0.06 39.59 -6.05
N LEU A 350 -1.01 38.82 -6.61
CA LEU A 350 -2.39 39.28 -6.75
C LEU A 350 -3.11 39.45 -5.40
N ASN A 351 -2.85 38.59 -4.42
CA ASN A 351 -3.40 38.74 -3.07
C ASN A 351 -2.85 39.99 -2.38
N THR A 352 -1.53 40.21 -2.41
CA THR A 352 -0.91 41.42 -1.83
C THR A 352 -1.43 42.69 -2.50
N THR A 353 -1.61 42.66 -3.83
CA THR A 353 -2.21 43.77 -4.57
C THR A 353 -3.65 44.05 -4.12
N ASP A 354 -4.48 43.01 -4.01
CA ASP A 354 -5.89 43.14 -3.62
C ASP A 354 -6.03 43.72 -2.21
N GLU A 355 -5.19 43.28 -1.28
CA GLU A 355 -5.11 43.81 0.08
C GLU A 355 -4.72 45.29 0.09
N ALA A 356 -3.67 45.68 -0.64
CA ALA A 356 -3.22 47.07 -0.72
C ALA A 356 -4.26 48.01 -1.36
N VAL A 357 -4.89 47.57 -2.46
CA VAL A 357 -5.96 48.32 -3.15
C VAL A 357 -7.19 48.49 -2.25
N SER A 358 -7.60 47.43 -1.56
CA SER A 358 -8.75 47.47 -0.65
C SER A 358 -8.47 48.38 0.56
N ALA A 359 -7.25 48.34 1.10
CA ALA A 359 -6.86 49.17 2.24
C ALA A 359 -7.04 50.68 1.98
N ALA A 360 -6.81 51.16 0.76
CA ALA A 360 -7.02 52.57 0.41
C ALA A 360 -8.51 52.97 0.44
N GLY A 361 -9.39 52.12 -0.11
CA GLY A 361 -10.84 52.33 -0.05
C GLY A 361 -11.39 52.29 1.37
N ASP A 362 -10.96 51.28 2.14
CA ASP A 362 -11.34 51.13 3.56
C ASP A 362 -10.85 52.32 4.40
N ARG A 363 -9.64 52.82 4.11
CA ARG A 363 -9.09 54.03 4.76
C ARG A 363 -10.02 55.22 4.55
N LEU A 364 -10.40 55.51 3.31
CA LEU A 364 -11.30 56.63 3.00
C LEU A 364 -12.68 56.45 3.65
N ALA A 365 -13.25 55.24 3.62
CA ALA A 365 -14.54 54.95 4.25
C ALA A 365 -14.51 55.19 5.77
N ARG A 366 -13.47 54.69 6.46
CA ARG A 366 -13.29 54.87 7.90
C ARG A 366 -13.07 56.33 8.28
N LEU A 367 -12.26 57.05 7.51
CA LEU A 367 -12.00 58.48 7.72
C LEU A 367 -13.26 59.32 7.52
N ASN A 368 -14.08 59.01 6.50
CA ASN A 368 -15.38 59.65 6.30
C ASN A 368 -16.34 59.39 7.48
N ALA A 369 -16.39 58.16 7.97
CA ALA A 369 -17.26 57.80 9.09
C ALA A 369 -16.87 58.53 10.38
N VAL A 370 -15.58 58.54 10.73
CA VAL A 370 -15.12 59.21 11.95
C VAL A 370 -15.17 60.73 11.85
N GLN A 371 -14.94 61.30 10.66
CA GLN A 371 -15.12 62.74 10.46
C GLN A 371 -16.59 63.16 10.68
N LYS A 372 -17.53 62.31 10.28
CA LYS A 372 -18.97 62.57 10.44
C LYS A 372 -19.42 62.46 11.90
N ASP A 373 -18.92 61.46 12.62
CA ASP A 373 -19.28 61.21 14.02
C ASP A 373 -18.09 60.63 14.81
N PRO A 374 -17.18 61.48 15.32
CA PRO A 374 -16.09 61.04 16.18
C PRO A 374 -16.60 60.46 17.51
N GLN A 375 -17.76 60.95 17.97
CA GLN A 375 -18.31 60.61 19.29
C GLN A 375 -18.68 59.13 19.37
N ALA A 376 -19.22 58.55 18.30
CA ALA A 376 -19.48 57.10 18.25
C ALA A 376 -18.23 56.25 18.53
N GLU A 377 -17.07 56.65 18.01
CA GLU A 377 -15.82 55.92 18.22
C GLU A 377 -15.24 56.15 19.63
N ILE A 378 -15.40 57.35 20.17
CA ILE A 378 -15.07 57.69 21.56
C ILE A 378 -15.90 56.82 22.53
N ASP A 379 -17.22 56.80 22.35
CA ASP A 379 -18.15 56.11 23.24
C ASP A 379 -17.93 54.61 23.22
N ARG A 380 -17.68 54.04 22.03
CA ARG A 380 -17.29 52.63 21.87
C ARG A 380 -16.01 52.30 22.65
N THR A 381 -15.01 53.16 22.58
CA THR A 381 -13.73 52.96 23.27
C THR A 381 -13.87 53.11 24.79
N ARG A 382 -14.59 54.15 25.25
CA ARG A 382 -14.94 54.33 26.66
C ARG A 382 -15.74 53.16 27.20
N PHE A 383 -16.63 52.57 26.41
CA PHE A 383 -17.38 51.39 26.82
C PHE A 383 -16.47 50.19 27.05
N ALA A 384 -15.55 49.88 26.13
CA ALA A 384 -14.60 48.79 26.27
C ALA A 384 -13.72 48.95 27.52
N ILE A 385 -13.19 50.15 27.76
CA ILE A 385 -12.40 50.45 28.96
C ILE A 385 -13.23 50.26 30.23
N ARG A 386 -14.43 50.83 30.30
CA ARG A 386 -15.31 50.72 31.48
C ARG A 386 -15.71 49.28 31.76
N ASP A 387 -15.96 48.48 30.73
CA ASP A 387 -16.28 47.06 30.88
C ASP A 387 -15.09 46.27 31.46
N ALA A 388 -13.89 46.51 30.94
CA ALA A 388 -12.66 45.93 31.48
C ALA A 388 -12.38 46.38 32.92
N GLN A 389 -12.56 47.66 33.25
CA GLN A 389 -12.41 48.19 34.60
C GLN A 389 -13.43 47.57 35.57
N ARG A 390 -14.69 47.41 35.13
CA ARG A 390 -15.73 46.74 35.93
C ARG A 390 -15.33 45.30 36.23
N LEU A 391 -14.79 44.58 35.26
CA LEU A 391 -14.32 43.21 35.46
C LEU A 391 -13.10 43.15 36.42
N ALA A 392 -12.16 44.09 36.29
CA ALA A 392 -11.00 44.19 37.17
C ALA A 392 -11.39 44.46 38.64
N MET A 393 -12.46 45.21 38.87
CA MET A 393 -13.03 45.50 40.19
C MET A 393 -13.94 44.40 40.74
N ALA A 394 -14.43 43.48 39.91
CA ALA A 394 -15.45 42.52 40.31
C ALA A 394 -14.95 41.62 41.46
N GLY A 395 -15.62 41.70 42.62
CA GLY A 395 -15.31 40.91 43.82
C GLY A 395 -14.16 41.46 44.67
N ARG A 396 -13.70 42.69 44.44
CA ARG A 396 -12.58 43.31 45.17
C ARG A 396 -12.89 44.76 45.54
N ASN A 397 -12.35 45.21 46.68
CA ASN A 397 -12.40 46.62 47.10
C ASN A 397 -11.23 47.44 46.52
N THR A 398 -10.13 46.78 46.15
CA THR A 398 -8.95 47.41 45.54
C THR A 398 -8.56 46.61 44.29
N PRO A 399 -8.45 47.26 43.11
CA PRO A 399 -8.09 46.57 41.88
C PRO A 399 -6.62 46.14 41.90
N ASP A 400 -6.31 44.98 41.30
CA ASP A 400 -4.92 44.53 41.15
C ASP A 400 -4.15 45.53 40.26
N PRO A 401 -3.01 46.10 40.71
CA PRO A 401 -2.24 47.06 39.93
C PRO A 401 -1.83 46.57 38.54
N ARG A 402 -1.71 45.25 38.33
CA ARG A 402 -1.37 44.63 37.04
C ARG A 402 -2.48 44.77 35.99
N HIS A 403 -3.71 44.97 36.44
CA HIS A 403 -4.90 45.16 35.59
C HIS A 403 -5.34 46.62 35.58
N ALA A 404 -5.22 47.32 36.72
CA ALA A 404 -5.61 48.71 36.86
C ALA A 404 -4.73 49.67 36.04
N ARG A 405 -3.40 49.56 36.17
CA ARG A 405 -2.46 50.51 35.53
C ARG A 405 -2.63 50.57 34.01
N PRO A 406 -2.67 49.45 33.25
CA PRO A 406 -2.91 49.51 31.81
C PRO A 406 -4.25 50.15 31.44
N LEU A 407 -5.30 49.96 32.25
CA LEU A 407 -6.62 50.55 32.00
C LEU A 407 -6.66 52.06 32.30
N ASP A 408 -5.93 52.52 33.32
CA ASP A 408 -5.78 53.95 33.62
C ASP A 408 -4.96 54.65 32.53
N ASP A 409 -3.87 54.01 32.08
CA ASP A 409 -3.07 54.48 30.96
C ASP A 409 -3.91 54.54 29.66
N ALA A 410 -4.75 53.54 29.42
CA ALA A 410 -5.70 53.52 28.31
C ALA A 410 -6.70 54.69 28.33
N VAL A 411 -7.20 55.10 29.51
CA VAL A 411 -8.03 56.33 29.65
C VAL A 411 -7.22 57.56 29.27
N ALA A 412 -6.01 57.72 29.80
CA ALA A 412 -5.16 58.87 29.53
C ALA A 412 -4.73 58.95 28.04
N ARG A 413 -4.54 57.80 27.40
CA ARG A 413 -4.29 57.68 25.95
C ARG A 413 -5.51 58.14 25.14
N LEU A 414 -6.70 57.67 25.50
CA LEU A 414 -7.93 58.08 24.84
C LEU A 414 -8.19 59.59 24.95
N GLU A 415 -8.05 60.18 26.14
CA GLU A 415 -8.27 61.62 26.31
C GLU A 415 -7.26 62.47 25.51
N ARG A 416 -6.00 62.02 25.41
CA ARG A 416 -5.01 62.66 24.52
C ARG A 416 -5.40 62.55 23.04
N ALA A 417 -5.88 61.39 22.61
CA ALA A 417 -6.34 61.18 21.24
C ALA A 417 -7.56 62.06 20.90
N ILE A 418 -8.47 62.27 21.86
CA ILE A 418 -9.62 63.19 21.71
C ILE A 418 -9.13 64.63 21.58
N GLY A 419 -8.21 65.08 22.44
CA GLY A 419 -7.64 66.43 22.36
C GLY A 419 -6.92 66.69 21.02
N ALA A 420 -6.32 65.66 20.43
CA ALA A 420 -5.69 65.74 19.10
C ALA A 420 -6.70 65.94 17.94
N LEU A 421 -8.00 65.83 18.20
CA LEU A 421 -9.04 66.16 17.23
C LEU A 421 -9.35 67.68 17.14
N GLU A 422 -8.79 68.49 18.05
CA GLU A 422 -8.98 69.94 18.05
C GLU A 422 -8.06 70.59 16.99
N GLY A 423 -8.64 71.34 16.05
CA GLY A 423 -7.88 72.09 15.03
C GLY A 423 -8.49 72.03 13.62
N ARG A 424 -7.78 72.61 12.65
CA ARG A 424 -8.28 72.80 11.27
C ARG A 424 -8.22 71.53 10.42
N HIS A 425 -7.22 70.66 10.65
CA HIS A 425 -7.06 69.37 9.96
C HIS A 425 -6.60 68.28 10.95
N PRO A 426 -7.52 67.72 11.75
CA PRO A 426 -7.21 66.66 12.69
C PRO A 426 -6.58 65.43 12.03
N ASP A 427 -5.66 64.79 12.76
CA ASP A 427 -5.15 63.48 12.39
C ASP A 427 -6.14 62.37 12.82
N TYR A 428 -7.20 62.24 12.03
CA TYR A 428 -8.22 61.21 12.22
C TYR A 428 -7.65 59.79 12.10
N TRP A 429 -6.53 59.60 11.40
CA TRP A 429 -5.92 58.29 11.28
C TRP A 429 -5.19 57.89 12.56
N HIS A 430 -4.40 58.80 13.14
CA HIS A 430 -3.81 58.58 14.46
C HIS A 430 -4.91 58.33 15.50
N PHE A 431 -5.97 59.13 15.52
CA PHE A 431 -7.11 58.92 16.41
C PHE A 431 -7.71 57.51 16.27
N LEU A 432 -8.03 57.06 15.06
CA LEU A 432 -8.60 55.73 14.81
C LEU A 432 -7.66 54.58 15.19
N THR A 433 -6.36 54.72 14.91
CA THR A 433 -5.37 53.69 15.25
C THR A 433 -5.15 53.60 16.76
N GLU A 434 -5.17 54.74 17.44
CA GLU A 434 -5.02 54.83 18.89
C GLU A 434 -6.23 54.28 19.63
N THR A 435 -7.46 54.62 19.22
CA THR A 435 -8.68 54.05 19.83
C THR A 435 -8.77 52.53 19.63
N GLU A 436 -8.37 52.03 18.46
CA GLU A 436 -8.27 50.59 18.19
C GLU A 436 -7.22 49.90 19.08
N ALA A 437 -6.06 50.53 19.29
CA ALA A 437 -5.01 50.01 20.16
C ALA A 437 -5.46 49.97 21.64
N VAL A 438 -6.11 51.04 22.10
CA VAL A 438 -6.71 51.14 23.44
C VAL A 438 -7.76 50.05 23.67
N ARG A 439 -8.64 49.79 22.69
CA ARG A 439 -9.62 48.70 22.81
C ARG A 439 -8.96 47.32 22.89
N ARG A 440 -7.91 47.07 22.11
CA ARG A 440 -7.15 45.81 22.16
C ARG A 440 -6.48 45.62 23.51
N GLU A 441 -5.84 46.64 24.05
CA GLU A 441 -5.24 46.62 25.39
C GLU A 441 -6.28 46.31 26.48
N ALA A 442 -7.46 46.94 26.42
CA ALA A 442 -8.56 46.63 27.34
C ALA A 442 -9.02 45.16 27.21
N ALA A 443 -9.12 44.63 25.98
CA ALA A 443 -9.48 43.23 25.73
C ALA A 443 -8.41 42.25 26.26
N ASP A 444 -7.13 42.56 26.12
CA ASP A 444 -6.02 41.75 26.64
C ASP A 444 -6.04 41.68 28.17
N VAL A 445 -6.36 42.80 28.84
CA VAL A 445 -6.58 42.82 30.30
C VAL A 445 -7.77 41.94 30.68
N VAL A 446 -8.89 42.01 29.95
CA VAL A 446 -10.04 41.12 30.18
C VAL A 446 -9.66 39.66 30.02
N ALA A 447 -8.92 39.32 28.97
CA ALA A 447 -8.46 37.95 28.72
C ALA A 447 -7.59 37.44 29.87
N ARG A 448 -6.63 38.25 30.32
CA ARG A 448 -5.76 37.92 31.46
C ARG A 448 -6.53 37.70 32.76
N ILE A 449 -7.50 38.57 33.08
CA ILE A 449 -8.34 38.40 34.28
C ILE A 449 -9.14 37.10 34.20
N ARG A 450 -9.67 36.76 33.03
CA ARG A 450 -10.44 35.52 32.84
C ARG A 450 -9.55 34.28 32.96
N GLU A 451 -8.35 34.32 32.41
CA GLU A 451 -7.36 33.25 32.53
C GLU A 451 -6.95 33.03 33.99
N GLU A 452 -6.62 34.09 34.73
CA GLU A 452 -6.29 34.01 36.16
C GLU A 452 -7.44 33.44 37.01
N ARG A 453 -8.69 33.77 36.67
CA ARG A 453 -9.88 33.21 37.34
C ARG A 453 -10.15 31.76 36.95
N GLY A 454 -9.83 31.38 35.72
CA GLY A 454 -9.97 30.01 35.20
C GLY A 454 -8.88 29.06 35.69
N ALA A 455 -7.67 29.55 35.96
CA ALA A 455 -6.54 28.79 36.50
C ALA A 455 -6.56 28.68 38.04
N GLY A 456 -7.48 29.38 38.71
CA GLY A 456 -7.69 29.35 40.17
C GLY A 456 -8.79 28.39 40.65
N HIS A 457 -9.27 27.51 39.76
CA HIS A 457 -10.17 26.38 40.03
C HIS A 457 -9.49 25.11 39.52
#